data_AF-B9TMD7-F1
#
_entry.id   AF-B9TMD7-F1
#
_cell.length_a   1.000
_cell.length_b   1.000
_cell.length_c   1.000
_cell.angle_alpha   90.00
_cell.angle_beta   90.00
_cell.angle_gamma   90.00
#
_symmetry.space_group_name_H-M   'P 1'
#
loop_
_entity.id
_entity.type
_entity.pdbx_description
1 polymer ?
#
loop_
_entity_poly.entity_id
_entity_poly.type
_entity_poly.pdbx_seq_one_letter_code
_entity_poly.pdbx_strand_id
1 'polypeptide(L)'
;MPRDLVNHYGHLYGARTKQIVGNAASLAELGRHFGGNLYEAEARYLVACEWAQAAEDVLMRRTKEGLRMTADEKAAFAAWFDAELALAA
;
A
#
# COMPACT_ATOMS: atom_id res chain seq x y z
N MET A 1 13.37 7.98 -2.99
CA MET A 1 12.11 7.47 -3.57
C MET A 1 11.92 8.03 -4.98
N PRO A 2 11.37 7.26 -5.93
CA PRO A 2 11.02 7.74 -7.27
C PRO A 2 9.97 8.85 -7.24
N ARG A 3 9.94 9.70 -8.28
CA ARG A 3 9.03 10.85 -8.35
C ARG A 3 7.55 10.45 -8.28
N ASP A 4 7.18 9.37 -8.96
CA ASP A 4 5.79 8.90 -9.02
C ASP A 4 5.29 8.45 -7.64
N LEU A 5 6.14 7.78 -6.86
CA LEU A 5 5.80 7.37 -5.49
C LEU A 5 5.64 8.57 -4.56
N VAL A 6 6.50 9.59 -4.70
CA VAL A 6 6.37 10.84 -3.91
C VAL A 6 5.07 11.55 -4.25
N ASN A 7 4.72 11.64 -5.54
CA ASN A 7 3.45 12.25 -5.97
C ASN A 7 2.24 11.45 -5.47
N HIS A 8 2.31 10.11 -5.54
CA HIS A 8 1.29 9.20 -5.02
C HIS A 8 1.02 9.47 -3.53
N TYR A 9 2.06 9.42 -2.69
CA TYR A 9 1.90 9.69 -1.26
C TYR A 9 1.49 11.13 -0.96
N GLY A 10 2.02 12.10 -1.70
CA GLY A 10 1.64 13.50 -1.56
C GLY A 10 0.16 13.74 -1.81
N HIS A 11 -0.41 13.12 -2.85
CA HIS A 11 -1.83 13.28 -3.21
C HIS A 11 -2.77 12.52 -2.28
N LEU A 12 -2.41 11.30 -1.83
CA LEU A 12 -3.29 10.48 -1.01
C LEU A 12 -3.22 10.84 0.47
N TYR A 13 -2.01 11.06 1.00
CA TYR A 13 -1.77 11.10 2.44
C TYR A 13 -1.25 12.46 2.92
N GLY A 14 -0.66 13.25 2.03
CA GLY A 14 -0.10 14.56 2.36
C GLY A 14 0.86 14.47 3.55
N ALA A 15 0.58 15.22 4.60
CA ALA A 15 1.41 15.25 5.82
C ALA A 15 1.52 13.89 6.54
N ARG A 16 0.59 12.95 6.31
CA ARG A 16 0.61 11.61 6.90
C ARG A 16 1.60 10.66 6.23
N THR A 17 2.20 11.05 5.11
CA THR A 17 3.25 10.26 4.41
C THR A 17 4.36 9.80 5.35
N LYS A 18 4.72 10.63 6.35
CA LYS A 18 5.73 10.27 7.35
C LYS A 18 5.34 9.05 8.18
N GLN A 19 4.05 8.84 8.44
CA GLN A 19 3.55 7.67 9.18
C GLN A 19 3.64 6.39 8.34
N ILE A 20 3.54 6.49 7.02
CA ILE A 20 3.70 5.36 6.09
C ILE A 20 5.17 4.99 5.95
N VAL A 21 6.03 5.96 5.61
CA VAL A 21 7.46 5.71 5.36
C VAL A 21 8.21 5.38 6.65
N GLY A 22 7.77 5.93 7.78
CA GLY A 22 8.41 5.73 9.07
C GLY A 22 9.89 6.13 9.04
N ASN A 23 10.76 5.18 9.40
CA ASN A 23 12.21 5.37 9.41
C ASN A 23 12.91 4.77 8.18
N ALA A 24 12.17 4.33 7.15
CA ALA A 24 12.76 3.71 5.97
C ALA A 24 13.71 4.68 5.25
N ALA A 25 14.97 4.26 5.10
CA ALA A 25 16.02 4.99 4.39
C ALA A 25 16.15 4.56 2.93
N SER A 26 15.50 3.47 2.54
CA SER A 26 15.54 2.91 1.18
C SER A 26 14.18 2.38 0.74
N LEU A 27 14.00 2.14 -0.58
CA LEU A 27 12.78 1.53 -1.11
C LEU A 27 12.59 0.09 -0.62
N ALA A 28 13.70 -0.65 -0.42
CA ALA A 28 13.65 -2.01 0.08
C ALA A 28 13.07 -2.07 1.51
N GLU A 29 13.30 -1.02 2.31
CA GLU A 29 12.76 -0.91 3.66
C GLU A 29 11.27 -0.56 3.71
N LEU A 30 10.64 -0.18 2.59
CA LEU A 30 9.18 -0.06 2.48
C LEU A 30 8.48 -1.43 2.38
N GLY A 31 9.25 -2.51 2.32
CA GLY A 31 8.78 -3.88 2.21
C GLY A 31 8.47 -4.28 0.76
N ARG A 32 7.59 -5.26 0.60
CA ARG A 32 7.27 -5.80 -0.73
C ARG A 32 6.60 -4.75 -1.63
N HIS A 33 7.03 -4.70 -2.89
CA HIS A 33 6.35 -3.96 -3.95
C HIS A 33 5.35 -4.88 -4.65
N PHE A 34 4.09 -4.48 -4.74
CA PHE A 34 3.01 -5.32 -5.28
C PHE A 34 2.68 -5.03 -6.75
N GLY A 35 3.17 -3.91 -7.28
CA GLY A 35 2.78 -3.36 -8.57
C GLY A 35 2.34 -1.90 -8.44
N GLY A 36 2.37 -1.16 -9.55
CA GLY A 36 2.10 0.28 -9.52
C GLY A 36 3.01 1.02 -8.52
N ASN A 37 2.42 1.80 -7.61
CA ASN A 37 3.10 2.47 -6.51
C ASN A 37 2.80 1.85 -5.13
N LEU A 38 2.14 0.68 -5.07
CA LEU A 38 1.71 0.07 -3.82
C LEU A 38 2.84 -0.73 -3.16
N TYR A 39 3.23 -0.28 -1.96
CA TYR A 39 4.20 -0.96 -1.10
C TYR A 39 3.54 -1.49 0.17
N GLU A 40 4.16 -2.50 0.78
CA GLU A 40 3.72 -3.11 2.03
C GLU A 40 3.53 -2.12 3.17
N ALA A 41 4.45 -1.16 3.34
CA ALA A 41 4.32 -0.12 4.37
C ALA A 41 3.01 0.67 4.25
N GLU A 42 2.58 0.99 3.03
CA GLU A 42 1.32 1.68 2.75
C GLU A 42 0.12 0.79 3.08
N ALA A 43 0.14 -0.48 2.67
CA ALA A 43 -0.93 -1.42 2.99
C ALA A 43 -1.10 -1.60 4.51
N ARG A 44 0.01 -1.75 5.25
CA ARG A 44 0.01 -1.85 6.72
C ARG A 44 -0.56 -0.58 7.37
N TYR A 45 -0.17 0.60 6.87
CA TYR A 45 -0.72 1.87 7.33
C TYR A 45 -2.25 1.94 7.13
N LEU A 46 -2.73 1.56 5.95
CA LEU A 46 -4.16 1.59 5.63
C LEU A 46 -4.99 0.66 6.51
N VAL A 47 -4.47 -0.52 6.86
CA VAL A 47 -5.12 -1.42 7.82
C VAL A 47 -5.15 -0.79 9.21
N ALA A 48 -4.00 -0.31 9.68
CA ALA A 48 -3.85 0.20 11.05
C ALA A 48 -4.57 1.54 11.31
N CYS A 49 -4.69 2.40 10.31
CA CYS A 49 -5.16 3.78 10.49
C CYS A 49 -6.39 4.15 9.66
N GLU A 50 -6.74 3.38 8.63
CA GLU A 50 -7.82 3.73 7.70
C GLU A 50 -8.87 2.62 7.49
N TRP A 51 -8.89 1.62 8.39
CA TRP A 51 -9.84 0.50 8.41
C TRP A 51 -9.93 -0.25 7.07
N ALA A 52 -8.81 -0.44 6.38
CA ALA A 52 -8.78 -1.35 5.25
C ALA A 52 -8.92 -2.79 5.77
N GLN A 53 -10.11 -3.39 5.64
CA GLN A 53 -10.38 -4.75 6.15
C GLN A 53 -10.30 -5.83 5.06
N ALA A 54 -10.20 -5.44 3.80
CA ALA A 54 -9.99 -6.36 2.67
C ALA A 54 -9.03 -5.74 1.66
N ALA A 55 -8.40 -6.59 0.84
CA ALA A 55 -7.51 -6.14 -0.23
C ALA A 55 -8.20 -5.14 -1.18
N GLU A 56 -9.50 -5.32 -1.43
CA GLU A 56 -10.28 -4.43 -2.29
C GLU A 56 -10.44 -3.02 -1.72
N ASP A 57 -10.45 -2.84 -0.39
CA ASP A 57 -10.44 -1.52 0.25
C ASP A 57 -9.20 -0.73 -0.14
N VAL A 58 -8.04 -1.40 -0.11
CA VAL A 58 -6.77 -0.80 -0.52
C VAL A 58 -6.83 -0.51 -2.02
N LEU A 59 -7.10 -1.52 -2.84
CA LEU A 59 -6.95 -1.44 -4.29
C LEU A 59 -7.93 -0.51 -4.99
N MET A 60 -9.17 -0.38 -4.50
CA MET A 60 -10.24 0.33 -5.21
C MET A 60 -10.73 1.57 -4.48
N ARG A 61 -10.74 1.58 -3.14
CA ARG A 61 -11.29 2.70 -2.35
C ARG A 61 -10.20 3.69 -1.93
N ARG A 62 -9.13 3.22 -1.30
CA ARG A 62 -8.10 4.07 -0.67
C ARG A 62 -7.05 4.56 -1.65
N THR A 63 -6.60 3.70 -2.56
CA THR A 63 -5.48 4.06 -3.44
C THR A 63 -5.83 4.10 -4.93
N LYS A 64 -6.75 3.24 -5.37
CA LYS A 64 -7.02 2.98 -6.80
C LYS A 64 -5.84 2.37 -7.56
N GLU A 65 -4.84 1.82 -6.86
CA GLU A 65 -3.71 1.12 -7.51
C GLU A 65 -4.17 -0.13 -8.27
N GLY A 66 -5.35 -0.67 -7.93
CA GLY A 66 -6.00 -1.71 -8.73
C GLY A 66 -6.28 -1.31 -10.18
N LEU A 67 -6.27 -0.02 -10.54
CA LEU A 67 -6.39 0.41 -11.95
C LEU A 67 -5.07 0.31 -12.73
N ARG A 68 -3.94 0.20 -12.04
CA ARG A 68 -2.58 0.18 -12.61
C ARG A 68 -1.92 -1.20 -12.55
N MET A 69 -2.48 -2.11 -11.77
CA MET A 69 -1.97 -3.48 -11.59
C MET A 69 -2.57 -4.46 -12.60
N THR A 70 -1.76 -5.43 -13.00
CA THR A 70 -2.17 -6.64 -13.73
C THR A 70 -3.04 -7.54 -12.85
N ALA A 71 -3.69 -8.55 -13.46
CA ALA A 71 -4.49 -9.52 -12.73
C ALA A 71 -3.65 -10.33 -11.72
N ASP A 72 -2.44 -10.73 -12.13
CA ASP A 72 -1.52 -11.51 -11.29
C ASP A 72 -1.01 -10.71 -10.10
N GLU A 73 -0.68 -9.42 -10.30
CA GLU A 73 -0.28 -8.52 -9.22
C GLU A 73 -1.43 -8.32 -8.21
N LYS A 74 -2.67 -8.16 -8.68
CA LYS A 74 -3.84 -8.05 -7.78
C LYS A 74 -4.06 -9.33 -6.98
N ALA A 75 -3.96 -10.49 -7.63
CA ALA A 75 -4.10 -11.78 -6.97
C ALA A 75 -2.99 -12.00 -5.94
N ALA A 76 -1.75 -11.65 -6.29
CA ALA A 76 -0.60 -11.75 -5.38
C ALA A 76 -0.75 -10.82 -4.17
N PHE A 77 -1.24 -9.58 -4.37
CA PHE A 77 -1.53 -8.65 -3.29
C PHE A 77 -2.66 -9.17 -2.39
N ALA A 78 -3.77 -9.64 -2.96
CA ALA A 78 -4.90 -10.16 -2.20
C ALA A 78 -4.49 -11.38 -1.35
N ALA A 79 -3.77 -12.34 -1.93
CA ALA A 79 -3.27 -13.50 -1.20
C ALA A 79 -2.34 -13.11 -0.05
N TRP A 80 -1.44 -12.14 -0.28
CA TRP A 80 -0.57 -11.63 0.78
C TRP A 80 -1.36 -10.89 1.87
N PHE A 81 -2.32 -10.04 1.48
CA PHE A 81 -3.16 -9.28 2.41
C PHE A 81 -3.96 -10.22 3.33
N ASP A 82 -4.57 -11.26 2.76
CA ASP A 82 -5.35 -12.23 3.53
C ASP A 82 -4.48 -13.06 4.47
N ALA A 83 -3.27 -13.42 4.04
CA ALA A 83 -2.32 -14.18 4.86
C ALA A 83 -1.74 -13.39 6.03
N GLU A 84 -1.44 -12.10 5.82
CA GLU A 84 -0.61 -11.31 6.75
C GLU A 84 -1.41 -10.24 7.52
N LEU A 85 -2.54 -9.77 7.00
CA LEU A 85 -3.24 -8.58 7.50
C LEU A 85 -4.71 -8.84 7.86
N ALA A 86 -5.40 -9.76 7.19
CA ALA A 86 -6.82 -10.03 7.49
C ALA A 86 -7.06 -10.62 8.89
N LEU A 87 -6.02 -11.18 9.54
CA LEU A 87 -6.08 -11.65 10.94
C LEU A 87 -5.76 -10.56 11.97
N ALA A 88 -5.26 -9.40 11.53
CA ALA A 88 -4.82 -8.30 12.40
C ALA A 88 -5.80 -7.12 12.46
N ALA A 89 -6.89 -7.17 11.67
CA ALA A 89 -7.94 -6.15 11.58
C ALA A 89 -9.21 -6.55 12.35
#